data_AF-A0A151ZA04-F1
#
_entry.id   AF-A0A151ZA04-F1
#
_cell.length_a   1.000
_cell.length_b   1.000
_cell.length_c   1.000
_cell.angle_alpha   90.00
_cell.angle_beta   90.00
_cell.angle_gamma   90.00
#
_symmetry.space_group_name_H-M   'P 1'
#
loop_
_entity.id
_entity.type
_entity.pdbx_description
1 polymer ?
#
loop_
_entity_poly.entity_id
_entity_poly.type
_entity_poly.pdbx_seq_one_letter_code
_entity_poly.pdbx_strand_id
1 'polypeptide(L)'
;MNIYLTILFLINIILYVNSDYVAYYSGEYFDSCDGVYYSIEQIQTGVCYYGSIQTCDYQNSVINIQSFSDNECNPTTLIRSWNIEMNQCNYSTIANCSIDLLTPSSSYSVLTYSNNCQSEKLPLYTITYPLNICTFHGMPGYFTYNTCNSTYITSSVYNTQTSTSKTIIPKTDNLNTGTGGSFSSFSGYISGGSLSGSISGSSDSCQGRHQSYYYPVDDDSQCIENDSIYICTPFIIINQESNMKYTIICLLLILSIVNSDYVSYTYYSSGDECDSQVVGLIQILTDQCVNNQIITCDYSSEVITYDEYQDSQCQTKPIHSLSIPMNNCNGSILFSCSPQLLSPPNTYSNWQFGGCVNTKSPLLTTTYPTNTCFVFPTLQQYAIYATCNSTTVAESVYSTGQSSGTGQSSGTGQSSGSFSGSSSNFFRISENQISSDSSTPSYCEGESGLVQTFPVATSTDCVPETSIFVCN
;
A
#
# COMPACT_ATOMS: atom_id res chain seq x y z
N MET A 1 21.41 40.69 16.67
CA MET A 1 21.17 39.76 17.80
C MET A 1 20.30 38.57 17.41
N ASN A 2 19.26 38.73 16.58
CA ASN A 2 18.41 37.61 16.14
C ASN A 2 19.13 36.51 15.34
N ILE A 3 20.06 36.85 14.43
CA ILE A 3 20.75 35.85 13.57
C ILE A 3 21.57 34.85 14.40
N TYR A 4 22.26 35.29 15.45
CA TYR A 4 23.04 34.40 16.31
C TYR A 4 22.15 33.44 17.11
N LEU A 5 20.99 33.90 17.57
CA LEU A 5 20.03 33.05 18.29
C LEU A 5 19.43 32.00 17.34
N THR A 6 19.12 32.37 16.10
CA THR A 6 18.63 31.44 15.08
C THR A 6 19.69 30.42 14.69
N ILE A 7 20.96 30.82 14.55
CA ILE A 7 22.08 29.90 14.28
C ILE A 7 22.30 28.95 15.45
N LEU A 8 22.27 29.43 16.70
CA LEU A 8 22.40 28.58 17.88
C LEU A 8 21.23 27.59 18.03
N PHE A 9 20.02 28.03 17.69
CA PHE A 9 18.82 27.19 17.68
C PHE A 9 18.90 26.13 16.58
N LEU A 10 19.34 26.50 15.37
CA LEU A 10 19.57 25.55 14.27
C LEU A 10 20.70 24.56 14.59
N ILE A 11 21.80 24.99 15.22
CA ILE A 11 22.89 24.11 15.65
C ILE A 11 22.38 23.14 16.73
N ASN A 12 21.56 23.60 17.68
CA ASN A 12 20.96 22.70 18.69
C ASN A 12 19.97 21.71 18.07
N ILE A 13 19.21 22.11 17.05
CA ILE A 13 18.31 21.20 16.31
C ILE A 13 19.12 20.18 15.49
N ILE A 14 20.25 20.57 14.89
CA ILE A 14 21.12 19.65 14.13
C ILE A 14 21.87 18.68 15.06
N LEU A 15 22.15 19.07 16.31
CA LEU A 15 22.74 18.19 17.32
C LEU A 15 21.70 17.28 17.99
N TYR A 16 20.42 17.60 17.86
CA TYR A 16 19.33 16.75 18.28
C TYR A 16 19.00 15.78 17.14
N VAL A 17 18.99 14.48 17.44
CA VAL A 17 18.28 13.43 16.68
C VAL A 17 18.99 12.77 15.49
N ASN A 18 20.26 12.40 15.60
CA ASN A 18 20.72 11.19 14.90
C ASN A 18 21.20 10.20 15.96
N SER A 19 20.40 9.16 16.22
CA SER A 19 20.89 8.00 16.95
C SER A 19 21.35 6.97 15.94
N ASP A 20 22.63 6.64 15.95
CA ASP A 20 23.10 5.52 15.15
C ASP A 20 22.73 4.19 15.83
N TYR A 21 22.72 3.13 15.05
CA TYR A 21 22.54 1.76 15.50
C TYR A 21 23.74 0.92 15.06
N VAL A 22 24.18 0.04 15.95
CA VAL A 22 25.05 -1.07 15.58
C VAL A 22 24.17 -2.23 15.16
N ALA A 23 24.26 -2.63 13.89
CA ALA A 23 23.54 -3.74 13.31
C ALA A 23 24.43 -4.98 13.18
N TYR A 24 23.96 -6.10 13.72
CA TYR A 24 24.56 -7.42 13.59
C TYR A 24 23.72 -8.28 12.66
N TYR A 25 24.29 -8.67 11.53
CA TYR A 25 23.69 -9.58 10.56
C TYR A 25 24.18 -10.99 10.87
N SER A 26 23.30 -11.87 11.31
CA SER A 26 23.65 -13.25 11.65
C SER A 26 23.30 -14.19 10.49
N GLY A 27 24.29 -14.90 9.96
CA GLY A 27 24.17 -15.84 8.84
C GLY A 27 23.75 -17.25 9.27
N GLU A 28 23.10 -18.00 8.38
CA GLU A 28 22.56 -19.34 8.68
C GLU A 28 23.65 -20.39 8.98
N TYR A 29 24.82 -20.25 8.34
CA TYR A 29 25.90 -21.23 8.40
C TYR A 29 27.03 -20.75 9.31
N PHE A 30 27.47 -21.64 10.21
CA PHE A 30 28.70 -21.42 10.97
C PHE A 30 29.87 -21.15 10.01
N ASP A 31 30.64 -20.09 10.28
CA ASP A 31 31.82 -19.65 9.54
C ASP A 31 31.60 -19.07 8.12
N SER A 32 30.36 -18.74 7.73
CA SER A 32 30.06 -18.09 6.45
C SER A 32 29.17 -16.86 6.64
N CYS A 33 29.43 -15.83 5.82
CA CYS A 33 28.56 -14.66 5.68
C CYS A 33 28.16 -14.48 4.21
N ASP A 34 27.81 -15.57 3.51
CA ASP A 34 27.52 -15.62 2.07
C ASP A 34 26.21 -14.91 1.65
N GLY A 35 25.72 -13.97 2.45
CA GLY A 35 24.66 -13.02 2.09
C GLY A 35 23.24 -13.38 2.53
N VAL A 36 23.02 -14.56 3.10
CA VAL A 36 21.71 -14.91 3.69
C VAL A 36 21.80 -14.80 5.21
N TYR A 37 21.16 -13.75 5.75
CA TYR A 37 21.00 -13.57 7.19
C TYR A 37 19.66 -14.16 7.65
N TYR A 38 19.63 -14.75 8.84
CA TYR A 38 18.40 -15.21 9.48
C TYR A 38 17.83 -14.20 10.47
N SER A 39 18.65 -13.24 10.92
CA SER A 39 18.22 -12.11 11.74
C SER A 39 19.16 -10.92 11.59
N ILE A 40 18.63 -9.73 11.83
CA ILE A 40 19.39 -8.49 12.00
C ILE A 40 19.09 -7.97 13.41
N GLU A 41 20.08 -7.96 14.28
CA GLU A 41 19.96 -7.36 15.62
C GLU A 41 20.53 -5.94 15.58
N GLN A 42 19.80 -4.95 16.09
CA GLN A 42 20.25 -3.56 16.07
C GLN A 42 20.18 -2.97 17.47
N ILE A 43 21.30 -2.42 17.94
CA ILE A 43 21.44 -1.80 19.27
C ILE A 43 21.74 -0.32 19.08
N GLN A 44 21.00 0.55 19.76
CA GLN A 44 21.23 1.99 19.72
C GLN A 44 22.61 2.35 20.27
N THR A 45 23.37 3.15 19.51
CA THR A 45 24.73 3.58 19.86
C THR A 45 24.74 4.39 21.16
N GLY A 46 25.77 4.19 21.98
CA GLY A 46 26.01 4.97 23.20
C GLY A 46 25.06 4.67 24.35
N VAL A 47 24.09 3.76 24.19
CA VAL A 47 23.17 3.36 25.26
C VAL A 47 23.65 2.07 25.92
N CYS A 48 23.41 1.93 27.21
CA CYS A 48 23.70 0.70 27.94
C CYS A 48 22.64 -0.36 27.67
N TYR A 49 23.04 -1.50 27.12
CA TYR A 49 22.19 -2.65 26.87
C TYR A 49 22.88 -3.94 27.33
N TYR A 50 22.25 -4.66 28.27
CA TYR A 50 22.78 -5.87 28.91
C TYR A 50 24.25 -5.74 29.39
N GLY A 51 24.57 -4.63 30.04
CA GLY A 51 25.92 -4.37 30.54
C GLY A 51 26.95 -4.15 29.43
N SER A 52 26.52 -3.66 28.28
CA SER A 52 27.42 -3.24 27.20
C SER A 52 27.01 -1.88 26.61
N ILE A 53 28.01 -1.08 26.22
CA ILE A 53 27.83 0.12 25.41
C ILE A 53 28.56 -0.11 24.10
N GLN A 54 27.91 0.21 22.99
CA GLN A 54 28.48 0.09 21.66
C GLN A 54 28.49 1.44 20.99
N THR A 55 29.60 1.81 20.35
CA THR A 55 29.73 3.09 19.65
C THR A 55 30.35 2.93 18.28
N CYS A 56 29.77 3.62 17.30
CA CYS A 56 30.25 3.66 15.92
C CYS A 56 31.40 4.65 15.75
N ASP A 57 32.58 4.15 15.39
CA ASP A 57 33.71 4.98 14.96
C ASP A 57 33.85 4.88 13.43
N TYR A 58 33.09 5.72 12.74
CA TYR A 58 33.09 5.79 11.27
C TYR A 58 34.44 6.23 10.69
N GLN A 59 35.27 6.95 11.45
CA GLN A 59 36.57 7.41 10.95
C GLN A 59 37.55 6.24 10.82
N ASN A 60 37.48 5.29 11.75
CA ASN A 60 38.33 4.12 11.77
C ASN A 60 37.63 2.85 11.23
N SER A 61 36.37 2.96 10.80
CA SER A 61 35.53 1.83 10.35
C SER A 61 35.46 0.70 11.37
N VAL A 62 35.32 1.04 12.65
CA VAL A 62 35.21 0.08 13.75
C VAL A 62 34.03 0.38 14.67
N ILE A 63 33.47 -0.66 15.26
CA ILE A 63 32.53 -0.57 16.37
C ILE A 63 33.32 -0.81 17.67
N ASN A 64 33.36 0.19 18.54
CA ASN A 64 33.92 0.01 19.88
C ASN A 64 32.85 -0.58 20.80
N ILE A 65 33.19 -1.67 21.47
CA ILE A 65 32.32 -2.32 22.45
C ILE A 65 32.98 -2.23 23.81
N GLN A 66 32.23 -1.72 24.78
CA GLN A 66 32.60 -1.67 26.18
C GLN A 66 31.66 -2.59 26.96
N SER A 67 32.21 -3.50 27.75
CA SER A 67 31.43 -4.43 28.59
C SER A 67 31.69 -4.16 30.06
N PHE A 68 30.62 -4.17 30.85
CA PHE A 68 30.56 -3.80 32.25
C PHE A 68 30.04 -4.99 33.07
N SER A 69 30.30 -5.01 34.37
CA SER A 69 29.79 -6.07 35.27
C SER A 69 28.40 -5.81 35.82
N ASP A 70 27.85 -4.61 35.61
CA ASP A 70 26.50 -4.23 35.96
C ASP A 70 25.67 -3.90 34.70
N ASN A 71 24.34 -3.80 34.85
CA ASN A 71 23.41 -3.54 33.75
C ASN A 71 23.21 -2.03 33.51
N GLU A 72 23.78 -1.19 34.37
CA GLU A 72 23.72 0.28 34.29
C GLU A 72 24.94 0.86 33.56
N CYS A 73 25.90 0.02 33.18
CA CYS A 73 27.15 0.38 32.52
C CYS A 73 27.94 1.46 33.27
N ASN A 74 28.08 1.30 34.59
CA ASN A 74 28.85 2.25 35.39
C ASN A 74 30.32 2.25 34.93
N PRO A 75 30.94 3.42 34.65
CA PRO A 75 32.35 3.47 34.23
C PRO A 75 33.33 2.76 35.17
N THR A 76 33.01 2.66 36.46
CA THR A 76 33.84 1.98 37.48
C THR A 76 33.78 0.45 37.40
N THR A 77 32.81 -0.11 36.68
CA THR A 77 32.60 -1.56 36.52
C THR A 77 32.98 -2.07 35.13
N LEU A 78 33.71 -1.26 34.35
CA LEU A 78 34.23 -1.66 33.04
C LEU A 78 35.12 -2.91 33.16
N ILE A 79 34.70 -4.01 32.52
CA ILE A 79 35.44 -5.27 32.47
C ILE A 79 36.47 -5.23 31.34
N ARG A 80 36.03 -4.85 30.13
CA ARG A 80 36.87 -4.86 28.92
C ARG A 80 36.31 -3.94 27.84
N SER A 81 37.19 -3.48 26.95
CA SER A 81 36.84 -2.78 25.72
C SER A 81 37.60 -3.39 24.54
N TRP A 82 36.93 -3.55 23.40
CA TRP A 82 37.52 -4.07 22.16
C TRP A 82 36.81 -3.48 20.94
N ASN A 83 37.42 -3.63 19.77
CA ASN A 83 36.88 -3.16 18.51
C ASN A 83 36.47 -4.33 17.62
N ILE A 84 35.40 -4.16 16.85
CA ILE A 84 35.01 -5.03 15.73
C ILE A 84 35.10 -4.20 14.45
N GLU A 85 35.76 -4.72 13.41
CA GLU A 85 35.82 -4.05 12.12
C GLU A 85 34.45 -4.10 11.42
N MET A 86 33.98 -2.96 10.92
CA MET A 86 32.69 -2.87 10.24
C MET A 86 32.74 -3.65 8.92
N ASN A 87 31.62 -4.28 8.55
CA ASN A 87 31.46 -5.02 7.29
C ASN A 87 32.40 -6.22 7.12
N GLN A 88 32.96 -6.73 8.22
CA GLN A 88 33.75 -7.96 8.21
C GLN A 88 32.97 -9.14 8.78
N CYS A 89 33.12 -10.29 8.12
CA CYS A 89 32.55 -11.54 8.58
C CYS A 89 33.37 -12.10 9.76
N ASN A 90 32.73 -12.29 10.91
CA ASN A 90 33.33 -12.86 12.10
C ASN A 90 32.42 -13.99 12.64
N TYR A 91 32.85 -15.24 12.50
CA TYR A 91 32.12 -16.44 12.95
C TYR A 91 30.62 -16.43 12.59
N SER A 92 30.27 -16.13 11.33
CA SER A 92 28.90 -15.97 10.78
C SER A 92 28.16 -14.66 11.08
N THR A 93 28.80 -13.69 11.72
CA THR A 93 28.19 -12.38 11.97
C THR A 93 28.94 -11.27 11.24
N ILE A 94 28.20 -10.40 10.56
CA ILE A 94 28.71 -9.11 10.08
C ILE A 94 28.18 -8.03 11.01
N ALA A 95 29.04 -7.12 11.48
CA ALA A 95 28.60 -5.95 12.23
C ALA A 95 28.79 -4.69 11.38
N ASN A 96 27.81 -3.80 11.37
CA ASN A 96 27.88 -2.52 10.67
C ASN A 96 27.18 -1.42 11.49
N CYS A 97 27.43 -0.17 11.14
CA CYS A 97 26.73 0.97 11.72
C CYS A 97 25.74 1.55 10.73
N SER A 98 24.55 1.88 11.20
CA SER A 98 23.49 2.51 10.42
C SER A 98 22.94 3.72 11.17
N ILE A 99 22.58 4.77 10.44
CA ILE A 99 21.87 5.94 11.02
C ILE A 99 20.38 5.66 11.17
N ASP A 100 19.86 4.69 10.41
CA ASP A 100 18.45 4.32 10.36
C ASP A 100 18.25 2.89 10.85
N LEU A 101 17.04 2.61 11.35
CA LEU A 101 16.63 1.25 11.66
C LEU A 101 16.50 0.44 10.36
N LEU A 102 17.28 -0.62 10.24
CA LEU A 102 17.25 -1.51 9.09
C LEU A 102 16.03 -2.43 9.15
N THR A 103 15.11 -2.24 8.21
CA THR A 103 13.92 -3.08 8.02
C THR A 103 13.90 -3.59 6.58
N PRO A 104 14.61 -4.69 6.27
CA PRO A 104 14.59 -5.27 4.93
C PRO A 104 13.18 -5.57 4.47
N SER A 105 12.96 -5.59 3.15
CA SER A 105 11.66 -5.97 2.60
C SER A 105 11.32 -7.42 2.97
N SER A 106 10.03 -7.73 3.15
CA SER A 106 9.57 -9.04 3.62
C SER A 106 10.19 -9.45 4.95
N SER A 107 10.13 -8.57 5.95
CA SER A 107 10.60 -8.87 7.30
C SER A 107 9.56 -8.44 8.34
N TYR A 108 9.73 -8.93 9.56
CA TYR A 108 9.10 -8.32 10.73
C TYR A 108 10.18 -7.96 11.74
N SER A 109 9.93 -6.91 12.50
CA SER A 109 10.82 -6.43 13.55
C SER A 109 10.13 -6.52 14.91
N VAL A 110 10.90 -6.91 15.90
CA VAL A 110 10.57 -6.81 17.32
C VAL A 110 11.32 -5.62 17.88
N LEU A 111 10.60 -4.63 18.38
CA LEU A 111 11.16 -3.39 18.89
C LEU A 111 11.05 -3.36 20.42
N THR A 112 12.19 -3.15 21.07
CA THR A 112 12.28 -2.98 22.52
C THR A 112 12.71 -1.55 22.82
N TYR A 113 11.86 -0.83 23.53
CA TYR A 113 12.12 0.54 23.94
C TYR A 113 12.73 0.61 25.34
N SER A 114 13.30 1.77 25.68
CA SER A 114 13.73 2.01 27.06
C SER A 114 12.54 2.23 27.98
N ASN A 115 12.81 2.24 29.28
CA ASN A 115 11.79 2.45 30.32
C ASN A 115 11.28 3.91 30.36
N ASN A 116 11.78 4.79 29.48
CA ASN A 116 11.40 6.21 29.46
C ASN A 116 10.86 6.62 28.09
N CYS A 117 9.70 6.07 27.75
CA CYS A 117 8.99 6.32 26.50
C CYS A 117 8.69 7.80 26.22
N GLN A 118 8.63 8.65 27.26
CA GLN A 118 8.34 10.07 27.07
C GLN A 118 9.53 10.88 26.57
N SER A 119 10.76 10.50 26.92
CA SER A 119 11.96 11.20 26.46
C SER A 119 12.63 10.53 25.26
N GLU A 120 12.47 9.22 25.11
CA GLU A 120 13.15 8.42 24.09
C GLU A 120 12.11 7.85 23.13
N LYS A 121 12.06 8.42 21.92
CA LYS A 121 11.14 8.00 20.85
C LYS A 121 11.68 6.85 20.00
N LEU A 122 12.90 6.41 20.27
CA LEU A 122 13.66 5.48 19.44
C LEU A 122 13.83 4.15 20.19
N PRO A 123 13.71 3.00 19.50
CA PRO A 123 13.92 1.71 20.14
C PRO A 123 15.37 1.58 20.61
N LEU A 124 15.56 1.05 21.82
CA LEU A 124 16.88 0.74 22.36
C LEU A 124 17.52 -0.44 21.60
N TYR A 125 16.68 -1.41 21.28
CA TYR A 125 17.07 -2.66 20.65
C TYR A 125 15.99 -3.11 19.69
N THR A 126 16.40 -3.66 18.55
CA THR A 126 15.47 -4.33 17.65
C THR A 126 16.04 -5.64 17.15
N ILE A 127 15.18 -6.62 16.89
CA ILE A 127 15.52 -7.81 16.12
C ILE A 127 14.60 -7.90 14.92
N THR A 128 15.18 -7.96 13.74
CA THR A 128 14.44 -8.12 12.48
C THR A 128 14.66 -9.51 11.93
N TYR A 129 13.57 -10.20 11.58
CA TYR A 129 13.58 -11.52 11.00
C TYR A 129 12.97 -11.50 9.60
N PRO A 130 13.55 -12.21 8.62
CA PRO A 130 12.96 -12.36 7.31
C PRO A 130 11.68 -13.23 7.37
N LEU A 131 10.72 -12.89 6.52
CA LEU A 131 9.46 -13.59 6.34
C LEU A 131 9.54 -14.55 5.15
N ASN A 132 8.66 -15.55 5.16
CA ASN A 132 8.48 -16.53 4.08
C ASN A 132 9.73 -17.34 3.73
N ILE A 133 10.70 -17.41 4.63
CA ILE A 133 11.87 -18.29 4.51
C ILE A 133 11.98 -19.20 5.72
N CYS A 134 12.50 -20.41 5.50
CA CYS A 134 12.81 -21.35 6.57
C CYS A 134 14.18 -21.00 7.15
N THR A 135 14.24 -20.57 8.41
CA THR A 135 15.50 -20.21 9.08
C THR A 135 15.90 -21.26 10.11
N PHE A 136 17.20 -21.58 10.16
CA PHE A 136 17.78 -22.49 11.13
C PHE A 136 18.22 -21.74 12.39
N HIS A 137 17.74 -22.16 13.58
CA HIS A 137 18.05 -21.49 14.86
C HIS A 137 19.17 -22.15 15.67
N GLY A 138 20.20 -22.68 15.00
CA GLY A 138 21.38 -23.24 15.67
C GLY A 138 21.18 -24.61 16.33
N MET A 139 19.94 -25.09 16.52
CA MET A 139 19.64 -26.44 16.99
C MET A 139 19.37 -27.38 15.81
N PRO A 140 20.25 -28.38 15.55
CA PRO A 140 20.08 -29.33 14.45
C PRO A 140 18.67 -29.90 14.37
N GLY A 141 18.01 -29.69 13.22
CA GLY A 141 16.66 -30.18 12.94
C GLY A 141 15.51 -29.27 13.38
N TYR A 142 15.77 -28.07 13.90
CA TYR A 142 14.75 -27.07 14.20
C TYR A 142 14.83 -25.91 13.19
N PHE A 143 13.71 -25.67 12.52
CA PHE A 143 13.53 -24.56 11.59
C PHE A 143 12.36 -23.70 12.05
N THR A 144 12.46 -22.39 11.84
CA THR A 144 11.29 -21.51 11.97
C THR A 144 10.89 -20.99 10.61
N TYR A 145 9.59 -20.79 10.43
CA TYR A 145 9.01 -20.17 9.26
C TYR A 145 8.03 -19.11 9.75
N ASN A 146 8.33 -17.86 9.43
CA ASN A 146 7.54 -16.73 9.87
C ASN A 146 6.76 -16.17 8.68
N THR A 147 5.46 -15.98 8.86
CA THR A 147 4.62 -15.21 7.94
C THR A 147 4.02 -14.03 8.69
N CYS A 148 3.68 -12.97 7.97
CA CYS A 148 2.97 -11.86 8.56
C CYS A 148 1.83 -11.37 7.66
N ASN A 149 0.72 -11.00 8.29
CA ASN A 149 -0.36 -10.24 7.68
C ASN A 149 -0.56 -8.91 8.45
N SER A 150 -1.59 -8.13 8.09
CA SER A 150 -1.85 -6.83 8.74
C SER A 150 -2.29 -6.90 10.22
N THR A 151 -2.36 -8.08 10.83
CA THR A 151 -2.92 -8.26 12.19
C THR A 151 -2.08 -9.16 13.09
N TYR A 152 -1.38 -10.15 12.53
CA TYR A 152 -0.59 -11.10 13.32
C TYR A 152 0.65 -11.59 12.55
N ILE A 153 1.70 -11.86 13.30
CA ILE A 153 2.82 -12.70 12.86
C ILE A 153 2.50 -14.14 13.23
N THR A 154 2.59 -15.04 12.26
CA THR A 154 2.51 -16.50 12.50
C THR A 154 3.92 -17.07 12.45
N SER A 155 4.44 -17.53 13.58
CA SER A 155 5.71 -18.24 13.66
C SER A 155 5.47 -19.74 13.78
N SER A 156 5.91 -20.50 12.79
CA SER A 156 5.79 -21.96 12.76
C SER A 156 7.15 -22.61 12.99
N VAL A 157 7.25 -23.41 14.06
CA VAL A 157 8.48 -24.15 14.40
C VAL A 157 8.37 -25.58 13.88
N TYR A 158 9.29 -25.99 13.02
CA TYR A 158 9.37 -27.34 12.46
C TYR A 158 10.49 -28.12 13.13
N ASN A 159 10.16 -29.33 13.58
CA ASN A 159 11.14 -30.28 14.11
C ASN A 159 11.26 -31.49 13.19
N THR A 160 12.46 -31.73 12.64
CA THR A 160 12.76 -32.87 11.77
C THR A 160 13.16 -34.13 12.56
N GLN A 161 13.14 -34.09 13.90
CA GLN A 161 13.39 -35.28 14.71
C GLN A 161 12.28 -36.33 14.49
N THR A 162 12.70 -37.43 13.85
CA THR A 162 12.12 -38.78 13.81
C THR A 162 11.01 -39.07 12.78
N SER A 163 11.44 -39.32 11.55
CA SER A 163 11.01 -40.51 10.82
C SER A 163 12.17 -41.53 10.75
N THR A 164 12.70 -41.94 11.90
CA THR A 164 13.22 -43.31 12.02
C THR A 164 12.02 -44.24 11.89
N SER A 165 11.56 -44.45 10.65
CA SER A 165 10.80 -45.64 10.30
C SER A 165 11.68 -46.81 10.70
N LYS A 166 11.44 -47.33 11.90
CA LYS A 166 11.67 -48.75 12.15
C LYS A 166 10.84 -49.44 11.09
N THR A 167 11.51 -49.92 10.05
CA THR A 167 11.01 -51.02 9.24
C THR A 167 10.77 -52.17 10.21
N ILE A 168 9.57 -52.21 10.81
CA ILE A 168 9.04 -53.44 11.39
C ILE A 168 8.76 -54.29 10.17
N ILE A 169 9.76 -55.05 9.73
CA ILE A 169 9.55 -56.20 8.86
C ILE A 169 8.60 -57.10 9.65
N PRO A 170 7.35 -57.33 9.21
CA PRO A 170 6.52 -58.34 9.83
C PRO A 170 7.21 -59.66 9.58
N LYS A 171 7.67 -60.29 10.67
CA LYS A 171 8.16 -61.65 10.65
C LYS A 171 7.00 -62.54 10.20
N THR A 172 7.20 -63.20 9.08
CA THR A 172 6.35 -64.26 8.56
C THR A 172 6.31 -65.39 9.58
N ASP A 173 5.21 -65.54 10.30
CA ASP A 173 4.87 -66.79 10.98
C ASP A 173 3.53 -67.28 10.42
N ASN A 174 3.65 -68.31 9.59
CA ASN A 174 2.55 -69.18 9.18
C ASN A 174 2.02 -69.93 10.41
N LEU A 175 0.72 -69.78 10.72
CA LEU A 175 -0.10 -70.95 11.07
C LEU A 175 -1.60 -70.69 10.86
N ASN A 176 -2.17 -71.52 9.97
CA ASN A 176 -3.59 -71.75 9.72
C ASN A 176 -4.41 -71.99 11.01
N THR A 177 -5.68 -71.55 11.04
CA THR A 177 -6.86 -72.43 10.89
C THR A 177 -8.21 -71.68 11.07
N GLY A 178 -9.04 -71.69 10.03
CA GLY A 178 -10.53 -71.65 10.06
C GLY A 178 -11.21 -70.34 10.50
N THR A 179 -12.39 -69.92 10.02
CA THR A 179 -13.34 -70.46 9.04
C THR A 179 -14.38 -69.37 8.77
N GLY A 180 -14.77 -69.17 7.49
CA GLY A 180 -15.91 -68.34 7.05
C GLY A 180 -15.57 -66.84 6.88
N GLY A 181 -15.89 -66.17 5.80
CA GLY A 181 -16.73 -66.48 4.64
C GLY A 181 -17.18 -65.15 4.03
N SER A 182 -17.03 -65.04 2.71
CA SER A 182 -17.56 -64.00 1.81
C SER A 182 -16.79 -62.67 1.67
N PHE A 183 -15.82 -62.76 0.76
CA PHE A 183 -15.36 -61.73 -0.17
C PHE A 183 -16.44 -61.35 -1.21
N SER A 184 -16.40 -60.09 -1.65
CA SER A 184 -16.35 -59.68 -3.07
C SER A 184 -16.17 -58.16 -3.14
N SER A 185 -15.33 -57.50 -3.95
CA SER A 185 -14.27 -57.83 -4.93
C SER A 185 -13.67 -56.45 -5.34
N PHE A 186 -12.35 -56.25 -5.29
CA PHE A 186 -11.42 -56.10 -6.46
C PHE A 186 -11.68 -54.87 -7.36
N SER A 187 -10.74 -54.08 -7.89
CA SER A 187 -9.28 -54.19 -8.04
C SER A 187 -8.73 -52.90 -8.65
N GLY A 188 -7.46 -52.60 -8.43
CA GLY A 188 -6.71 -51.60 -9.18
C GLY A 188 -5.23 -51.57 -8.83
N TYR A 189 -4.52 -52.67 -9.10
CA TYR A 189 -3.05 -52.71 -9.13
C TYR A 189 -2.52 -51.86 -10.28
N ILE A 190 -1.56 -50.96 -10.02
CA ILE A 190 -0.45 -50.69 -10.96
C ILE A 190 0.88 -50.67 -10.20
N SER A 191 1.79 -51.40 -10.83
CA SER A 191 3.20 -51.72 -10.60
C SER A 191 4.12 -50.57 -10.20
N GLY A 192 5.12 -50.93 -9.38
CA GLY A 192 6.23 -50.09 -9.00
C GLY A 192 7.19 -49.73 -10.15
N GLY A 193 7.87 -48.61 -9.94
CA GLY A 193 9.02 -48.17 -10.70
C GLY A 193 10.00 -47.50 -9.74
N SER A 194 11.13 -48.17 -9.51
CA SER A 194 12.30 -47.61 -8.85
C SER A 194 12.88 -46.51 -9.73
N LEU A 195 12.89 -45.27 -9.27
CA LEU A 195 13.61 -44.18 -9.92
C LEU A 195 14.39 -43.40 -8.85
N SER A 196 15.71 -43.57 -8.93
CA SER A 196 16.72 -42.72 -8.32
C SER A 196 16.53 -41.28 -8.81
N GLY A 197 15.91 -40.46 -7.97
CA GLY A 197 15.75 -39.02 -8.17
C GLY A 197 16.88 -38.26 -7.50
N SER A 198 17.65 -37.55 -8.31
CA SER A 198 18.66 -36.58 -7.95
C SER A 198 18.10 -35.56 -6.95
N ILE A 199 18.81 -35.33 -5.85
CA ILE A 199 18.53 -34.23 -4.90
C ILE A 199 18.97 -32.93 -5.59
N SER A 200 18.05 -32.29 -6.31
CA SER A 200 18.15 -30.88 -6.68
C SER A 200 17.55 -30.07 -5.55
N GLY A 201 18.41 -29.32 -4.84
CA GLY A 201 18.01 -28.41 -3.77
C GLY A 201 17.04 -27.35 -4.27
N SER A 202 15.78 -27.48 -3.86
CA SER A 202 14.84 -26.37 -3.82
C SER A 202 14.57 -26.09 -2.34
N SER A 203 14.70 -24.83 -1.96
CA SER A 203 14.53 -24.24 -0.64
C SER A 203 13.09 -24.28 -0.10
N ASP A 204 12.18 -25.04 -0.70
CA ASP A 204 10.77 -24.63 -0.74
C ASP A 204 9.82 -25.45 0.13
N SER A 205 10.31 -26.26 1.08
CA SER A 205 9.39 -26.76 2.12
C SER A 205 10.08 -27.08 3.44
N CYS A 206 9.76 -26.29 4.47
CA CYS A 206 9.87 -26.72 5.85
C CYS A 206 8.99 -27.98 6.02
N GLN A 207 9.59 -29.17 6.10
CA GLN A 207 8.88 -30.44 6.33
C GLN A 207 9.08 -30.91 7.77
N GLY A 208 8.00 -31.11 8.52
CA GLY A 208 8.07 -31.60 9.90
C GLY A 208 6.75 -31.43 10.65
N ARG A 209 6.71 -31.92 11.90
CA ARG A 209 5.64 -31.51 12.83
C ARG A 209 5.83 -30.03 13.12
N HIS A 210 4.77 -29.25 12.98
CA HIS A 210 4.80 -27.82 13.25
C HIS A 210 3.95 -27.44 14.46
N GLN A 211 4.42 -26.45 15.20
CA GLN A 211 3.64 -25.71 16.19
C GLN A 211 3.65 -24.25 15.79
N SER A 212 2.49 -23.62 15.75
CA SER A 212 2.34 -22.21 15.35
C SER A 212 2.06 -21.33 16.57
N TYR A 213 2.73 -20.20 16.63
CA TYR A 213 2.55 -19.13 17.60
C TYR A 213 2.07 -17.88 16.88
N TYR A 214 1.18 -17.11 17.52
CA TYR A 214 0.61 -15.89 16.99
C TYR A 214 1.01 -14.71 17.87
N TYR A 215 1.61 -13.69 17.26
CA TYR A 215 1.93 -12.42 17.92
C TYR A 215 1.08 -11.33 17.27
N PRO A 216 0.37 -10.48 18.04
CA PRO A 216 -0.36 -9.35 17.47
C PRO A 216 0.61 -8.38 16.79
N VAL A 217 0.19 -7.80 15.67
CA VAL A 217 0.90 -6.70 15.01
C VAL A 217 0.29 -5.40 15.50
N ASP A 218 1.14 -4.51 15.97
CA ASP A 218 0.72 -3.18 16.40
C ASP A 218 0.85 -2.21 15.22
N ASP A 219 -0.26 -1.57 14.85
CA ASP A 219 -0.29 -0.56 13.77
C ASP A 219 0.36 0.78 14.20
N ASP A 220 0.60 0.96 15.50
CA ASP A 220 1.13 2.19 16.06
C ASP A 220 2.50 1.91 16.71
N SER A 221 3.57 2.51 16.19
CA SER A 221 4.93 2.40 16.72
C SER A 221 5.15 3.21 18.01
N GLN A 222 4.06 3.49 18.73
CA GLN A 222 4.11 4.25 19.97
C GLN A 222 4.73 3.41 21.07
N CYS A 223 5.80 3.94 21.66
CA CYS A 223 6.52 3.31 22.75
C CYS A 223 5.60 2.85 23.88
N ILE A 224 5.71 1.57 24.25
CA ILE A 224 5.07 0.97 25.41
C ILE A 224 6.18 0.58 26.39
N GLU A 225 6.14 1.11 27.61
CA GLU A 225 7.19 0.87 28.61
C GLU A 225 7.31 -0.62 28.95
N ASN A 226 8.52 -1.17 28.80
CA ASN A 226 8.85 -2.58 29.05
C ASN A 226 8.10 -3.61 28.18
N ASP A 227 7.50 -3.19 27.07
CA ASP A 227 6.85 -4.12 26.13
C ASP A 227 7.59 -4.21 24.81
N SER A 228 7.36 -5.29 24.08
CA SER A 228 7.88 -5.49 22.74
C SER A 228 6.79 -5.22 21.72
N ILE A 229 7.08 -4.33 20.77
CA ILE A 229 6.18 -4.01 19.67
C ILE A 229 6.57 -4.84 18.46
N TYR A 230 5.58 -5.45 17.81
CA TYR A 230 5.78 -6.27 16.63
C TYR A 230 5.29 -5.53 15.39
N ILE A 231 6.22 -5.20 14.49
CA ILE A 231 5.91 -4.46 13.25
C ILE A 231 6.24 -5.34 12.06
N CYS A 232 5.29 -5.45 11.13
CA CYS A 232 5.54 -6.10 9.86
C CYS A 232 5.85 -5.07 8.80
N THR A 233 6.97 -5.26 8.12
CA THR A 233 7.39 -4.39 7.02
C THR A 233 6.68 -4.90 5.76
N PRO A 234 5.60 -4.22 5.28
CA PRO A 234 4.98 -4.64 4.03
C PRO A 234 5.98 -4.55 2.89
N PHE A 235 5.77 -5.34 1.84
CA PHE A 235 6.58 -5.37 0.63
C PHE A 235 6.43 -4.04 -0.14
N ILE A 236 7.07 -2.97 0.32
CA ILE A 236 7.12 -1.68 -0.38
C ILE A 236 8.57 -1.24 -0.42
N ILE A 237 9.21 -1.47 -1.57
CA ILE A 237 10.52 -0.92 -1.88
C ILE A 237 10.34 0.59 -2.06
N ILE A 238 10.65 1.36 -1.02
CA ILE A 238 11.01 2.78 -1.18
C ILE A 238 12.53 2.83 -0.98
N ASN A 239 13.27 2.70 -2.08
CA ASN A 239 14.69 3.03 -2.08
C ASN A 239 14.83 4.55 -1.86
N GLN A 240 14.95 4.98 -0.60
CA GLN A 240 15.39 6.33 -0.24
C GLN A 240 16.84 6.30 0.22
N GLU A 241 17.76 6.02 -0.71
CA GLU A 241 19.15 6.45 -0.55
C GLU A 241 19.35 7.77 -1.30
N SER A 242 19.47 8.88 -0.58
CA SER A 242 20.53 9.89 -0.84
C SER A 242 20.49 11.11 0.10
N ASN A 243 21.56 11.23 0.88
CA ASN A 243 22.29 12.45 1.23
C ASN A 243 21.60 13.54 2.10
N MET A 244 21.90 13.44 3.40
CA MET A 244 21.52 14.36 4.48
C MET A 244 21.95 15.84 4.29
N LYS A 245 22.90 16.15 3.39
CA LYS A 245 23.27 17.53 3.05
C LYS A 245 22.30 18.21 2.08
N TYR A 246 21.51 17.42 1.36
CA TYR A 246 20.38 17.93 0.60
C TYR A 246 19.13 18.02 1.45
N THR A 247 19.04 17.44 2.64
CA THR A 247 17.78 17.40 3.41
C THR A 247 17.25 18.76 3.84
N ILE A 248 18.07 19.80 4.07
CA ILE A 248 17.55 21.15 4.37
C ILE A 248 17.13 21.90 3.09
N ILE A 249 17.89 21.74 2.00
CA ILE A 249 17.53 22.30 0.68
C ILE A 249 16.32 21.56 0.12
N CYS A 250 16.22 20.25 0.29
CA CYS A 250 15.06 19.40 0.07
C CYS A 250 13.96 19.69 1.06
N LEU A 251 14.14 20.00 2.34
CA LEU A 251 13.01 20.38 3.21
C LEU A 251 12.38 21.69 2.72
N LEU A 252 13.23 22.64 2.30
CA LEU A 252 12.81 23.88 1.65
C LEU A 252 12.26 23.65 0.23
N LEU A 253 12.76 22.64 -0.51
CA LEU A 253 12.25 22.22 -1.82
C LEU A 253 11.03 21.28 -1.76
N ILE A 254 10.80 20.60 -0.63
CA ILE A 254 9.67 19.72 -0.27
C ILE A 254 8.51 20.59 0.17
N LEU A 255 8.79 21.71 0.85
CA LEU A 255 7.82 22.81 0.99
C LEU A 255 7.48 23.49 -0.35
N SER A 256 8.25 23.22 -1.41
CA SER A 256 7.90 23.56 -2.80
C SER A 256 7.70 22.32 -3.67
N ILE A 257 7.45 21.14 -3.09
CA ILE A 257 6.85 20.06 -3.86
C ILE A 257 5.53 20.64 -4.30
N VAL A 258 5.41 20.80 -5.60
CA VAL A 258 4.18 21.12 -6.30
C VAL A 258 3.20 20.04 -5.85
N ASN A 259 2.40 20.34 -4.83
CA ASN A 259 1.26 19.50 -4.53
C ASN A 259 0.48 19.47 -5.83
N SER A 260 0.30 18.26 -6.35
CA SER A 260 -0.51 18.07 -7.54
C SER A 260 -1.94 18.40 -7.11
N ASP A 261 -2.39 19.59 -7.44
CA ASP A 261 -3.70 20.05 -7.07
C ASP A 261 -4.74 19.50 -8.05
N TYR A 262 -5.99 19.52 -7.64
CA TYR A 262 -7.13 19.16 -8.44
C TYR A 262 -8.00 20.40 -8.67
N VAL A 263 -8.31 20.67 -9.93
CA VAL A 263 -9.41 21.58 -10.29
C VAL A 263 -10.70 20.79 -10.25
N SER A 264 -11.63 21.26 -9.43
CA SER A 264 -12.94 20.64 -9.20
C SER A 264 -14.05 21.46 -9.86
N TYR A 265 -14.91 20.79 -10.62
CA TYR A 265 -16.13 21.29 -11.22
C TYR A 265 -17.30 20.65 -10.49
N THR A 266 -17.91 21.37 -9.56
CA THR A 266 -19.05 20.87 -8.80
C THR A 266 -20.34 21.33 -9.48
N TYR A 267 -21.15 20.38 -9.92
CA TYR A 267 -22.43 20.62 -10.58
C TYR A 267 -23.56 20.55 -9.57
N TYR A 268 -24.45 21.54 -9.62
CA TYR A 268 -25.61 21.68 -8.75
C TYR A 268 -26.91 21.44 -9.53
N SER A 269 -27.90 20.83 -8.88
CA SER A 269 -29.19 20.46 -9.49
C SER A 269 -30.00 21.66 -10.01
N SER A 270 -29.85 22.82 -9.37
CA SER A 270 -30.55 24.06 -9.70
C SER A 270 -29.82 25.28 -9.12
N GLY A 271 -30.03 26.45 -9.72
CA GLY A 271 -29.66 27.75 -9.14
C GLY A 271 -28.48 28.44 -9.80
N ASP A 272 -28.50 29.78 -9.74
CA ASP A 272 -27.42 30.70 -10.07
C ASP A 272 -26.40 30.83 -8.91
N GLU A 273 -26.67 30.21 -7.75
CA GLU A 273 -25.94 30.43 -6.49
C GLU A 273 -25.27 29.18 -5.88
N CYS A 274 -25.23 28.03 -6.58
CA CYS A 274 -24.54 26.80 -6.12
C CYS A 274 -24.96 26.35 -4.70
N ASP A 275 -26.22 26.55 -4.35
CA ASP A 275 -26.80 26.30 -3.02
C ASP A 275 -27.66 25.04 -2.96
N SER A 276 -27.90 24.39 -4.11
CA SER A 276 -28.76 23.21 -4.22
C SER A 276 -27.99 21.90 -4.01
N GLN A 277 -28.62 20.77 -4.33
CA GLN A 277 -27.98 19.46 -4.23
C GLN A 277 -26.88 19.29 -5.30
N VAL A 278 -25.71 18.79 -4.89
CA VAL A 278 -24.64 18.38 -5.82
C VAL A 278 -25.10 17.17 -6.64
N VAL A 279 -25.10 17.31 -7.96
CA VAL A 279 -25.48 16.25 -8.92
C VAL A 279 -24.28 15.61 -9.61
N GLY A 280 -23.10 16.21 -9.48
CA GLY A 280 -21.87 15.65 -10.01
C GLY A 280 -20.66 16.47 -9.63
N LEU A 281 -19.50 15.84 -9.64
CA LEU A 281 -18.21 16.45 -9.36
C LEU A 281 -17.18 15.89 -10.33
N ILE A 282 -16.60 16.75 -11.17
CA ILE A 282 -15.47 16.39 -12.03
C ILE A 282 -14.21 16.97 -11.41
N GLN A 283 -13.12 16.20 -11.32
CA GLN A 283 -11.83 16.71 -10.83
C GLN A 283 -10.73 16.35 -11.80
N ILE A 284 -9.91 17.33 -12.18
CA ILE A 284 -8.80 17.18 -13.11
C ILE A 284 -7.51 17.57 -12.41
N LEU A 285 -6.48 16.73 -12.53
CA LEU A 285 -5.15 16.98 -11.98
C LEU A 285 -4.50 18.17 -12.71
N THR A 286 -4.04 19.18 -11.98
CA THR A 286 -3.47 20.39 -12.59
C THR A 286 -2.19 20.11 -13.36
N ASP A 287 -1.90 20.97 -14.34
CA ASP A 287 -0.67 20.93 -15.14
C ASP A 287 -0.48 19.63 -15.96
N GLN A 288 -1.54 18.82 -16.08
CA GLN A 288 -1.56 17.63 -16.91
C GLN A 288 -2.40 17.86 -18.17
N CYS A 289 -1.95 17.28 -19.29
CA CYS A 289 -2.71 17.31 -20.54
C CYS A 289 -3.82 16.26 -20.49
N VAL A 290 -5.08 16.70 -20.44
CA VAL A 290 -6.27 15.85 -20.47
C VAL A 290 -7.18 16.34 -21.60
N ASN A 291 -7.51 15.48 -22.56
CA ASN A 291 -8.39 15.82 -23.69
C ASN A 291 -8.00 17.11 -24.45
N ASN A 292 -6.71 17.28 -24.73
CA ASN A 292 -6.11 18.46 -25.38
C ASN A 292 -6.22 19.75 -24.54
N GLN A 293 -6.38 19.64 -23.23
CA GLN A 293 -6.53 20.78 -22.32
C GLN A 293 -5.52 20.67 -21.18
N ILE A 294 -5.01 21.82 -20.74
CA ILE A 294 -4.27 21.96 -19.47
C ILE A 294 -5.05 22.94 -18.60
N ILE A 295 -5.24 22.56 -17.33
CA ILE A 295 -5.95 23.40 -16.37
C ILE A 295 -5.02 23.65 -15.19
N THR A 296 -4.93 24.90 -14.75
CA THR A 296 -4.00 25.34 -13.70
C THR A 296 -4.72 26.18 -12.65
N CYS A 297 -4.24 26.11 -11.41
CA CYS A 297 -4.73 26.89 -10.28
C CYS A 297 -3.75 28.03 -9.98
N ASP A 298 -4.19 29.28 -10.12
CA ASP A 298 -3.44 30.45 -9.62
C ASP A 298 -4.09 30.98 -8.34
N TYR A 299 -3.60 30.50 -7.20
CA TYR A 299 -4.06 30.94 -5.88
C TYR A 299 -3.73 32.40 -5.57
N SER A 300 -2.75 33.00 -6.25
CA SER A 300 -2.37 34.39 -5.98
C SER A 300 -3.38 35.38 -6.54
N SER A 301 -4.01 35.01 -7.65
CA SER A 301 -5.07 35.79 -8.30
C SER A 301 -6.47 35.20 -8.10
N GLU A 302 -6.58 34.07 -7.40
CA GLU A 302 -7.82 33.31 -7.18
C GLU A 302 -8.54 32.97 -8.50
N VAL A 303 -7.80 32.55 -9.53
CA VAL A 303 -8.36 32.13 -10.83
C VAL A 303 -7.86 30.75 -11.27
N ILE A 304 -8.75 30.02 -11.94
CA ILE A 304 -8.44 28.82 -12.69
C ILE A 304 -8.20 29.21 -14.14
N THR A 305 -7.07 28.80 -14.72
CA THR A 305 -6.81 29.00 -16.15
C THR A 305 -7.06 27.70 -16.90
N TYR A 306 -7.82 27.80 -17.97
CA TYR A 306 -8.14 26.72 -18.89
C TYR A 306 -7.49 27.03 -20.24
N ASP A 307 -6.54 26.20 -20.64
CA ASP A 307 -5.80 26.33 -21.90
C ASP A 307 -6.15 25.15 -22.83
N GLU A 308 -6.69 25.45 -24.00
CA GLU A 308 -7.01 24.46 -25.04
C GLU A 308 -5.90 24.41 -26.09
N TYR A 309 -5.51 23.20 -26.49
CA TYR A 309 -4.42 22.93 -27.43
C TYR A 309 -4.96 22.25 -28.69
N GLN A 310 -4.24 22.46 -29.80
CA GLN A 310 -4.61 21.82 -31.06
C GLN A 310 -4.29 20.32 -31.09
N ASP A 311 -3.23 19.91 -30.37
CA ASP A 311 -2.75 18.53 -30.32
C ASP A 311 -3.13 17.83 -29.00
N SER A 312 -3.24 16.50 -29.04
CA SER A 312 -3.62 15.69 -27.88
C SER A 312 -2.54 15.46 -26.84
N GLN A 313 -1.34 16.00 -27.06
CA GLN A 313 -0.23 15.95 -26.12
C GLN A 313 0.04 17.32 -25.48
N CYS A 314 -0.75 18.34 -25.82
CA CYS A 314 -0.62 19.72 -25.37
C CYS A 314 0.80 20.30 -25.56
N GLN A 315 1.47 19.92 -26.66
CA GLN A 315 2.85 20.36 -26.96
C GLN A 315 2.91 21.64 -27.79
N THR A 316 1.81 21.99 -28.48
CA THR A 316 1.71 23.23 -29.25
C THR A 316 1.41 24.43 -28.35
N LYS A 317 1.30 25.63 -28.91
CA LYS A 317 0.81 26.79 -28.14
C LYS A 317 -0.71 26.67 -27.94
N PRO A 318 -1.25 27.13 -26.80
CA PRO A 318 -2.70 27.14 -26.59
C PRO A 318 -3.37 27.98 -27.68
N ILE A 319 -4.44 27.42 -28.26
CA ILE A 319 -5.30 28.08 -29.25
C ILE A 319 -6.39 28.93 -28.59
N HIS A 320 -6.73 28.61 -27.34
CA HIS A 320 -7.68 29.34 -26.52
C HIS A 320 -7.22 29.29 -25.06
N SER A 321 -7.43 30.39 -24.33
CA SER A 321 -7.11 30.51 -22.90
C SER A 321 -8.23 31.28 -22.21
N LEU A 322 -8.80 30.71 -21.16
CA LEU A 322 -9.91 31.26 -20.39
C LEU A 322 -9.55 31.28 -18.90
N SER A 323 -9.73 32.42 -18.24
CA SER A 323 -9.56 32.54 -16.79
C SER A 323 -10.93 32.61 -16.09
N ILE A 324 -11.14 31.73 -15.11
CA ILE A 324 -12.39 31.59 -14.36
C ILE A 324 -12.11 31.88 -12.88
N PRO A 325 -12.84 32.79 -12.22
CA PRO A 325 -12.67 33.04 -10.78
C PRO A 325 -12.93 31.78 -9.96
N MET A 326 -12.05 31.48 -9.00
CA MET A 326 -12.24 30.39 -8.04
C MET A 326 -13.37 30.70 -7.06
N ASN A 327 -14.04 29.65 -6.59
CA ASN A 327 -15.09 29.71 -5.56
C ASN A 327 -16.26 30.65 -5.90
N ASN A 328 -16.41 30.99 -7.18
CA ASN A 328 -17.53 31.76 -7.67
C ASN A 328 -18.44 30.84 -8.48
N CYS A 329 -19.73 30.90 -8.18
CA CYS A 329 -20.71 30.12 -8.90
C CYS A 329 -20.96 30.75 -10.27
N ASN A 330 -20.88 29.95 -11.34
CA ASN A 330 -21.24 30.38 -12.69
C ASN A 330 -22.42 29.53 -13.18
N GLY A 331 -23.63 30.05 -12.99
CA GLY A 331 -24.85 29.28 -13.16
C GLY A 331 -24.91 28.17 -12.11
N SER A 332 -24.92 26.91 -12.54
CA SER A 332 -24.99 25.73 -11.65
C SER A 332 -23.64 25.04 -11.42
N ILE A 333 -22.52 25.72 -11.73
CA ILE A 333 -21.18 25.15 -11.66
C ILE A 333 -20.31 25.99 -10.71
N LEU A 334 -19.71 25.33 -9.73
CA LEU A 334 -18.69 25.90 -8.86
C LEU A 334 -17.31 25.37 -9.28
N PHE A 335 -16.37 26.28 -9.50
CA PHE A 335 -14.98 25.96 -9.82
C PHE A 335 -14.12 26.18 -8.57
N SER A 336 -13.38 25.17 -8.13
CA SER A 336 -12.49 25.28 -6.96
C SER A 336 -11.19 24.49 -7.18
N CYS A 337 -10.16 24.85 -6.42
CA CYS A 337 -8.90 24.10 -6.38
C CYS A 337 -8.73 23.42 -5.02
N SER A 338 -8.22 22.19 -5.02
CA SER A 338 -7.96 21.42 -3.80
C SER A 338 -6.66 20.64 -3.93
N PRO A 339 -5.82 20.58 -2.88
CA PRO A 339 -4.60 19.77 -2.90
C PRO A 339 -4.87 18.26 -2.84
N GLN A 340 -6.11 17.86 -2.61
CA GLN A 340 -6.53 16.47 -2.50
C GLN A 340 -7.80 16.22 -3.30
N LEU A 341 -7.97 14.98 -3.75
CA LEU A 341 -9.20 14.52 -4.35
C LEU A 341 -10.35 14.65 -3.35
N LEU A 342 -11.40 15.37 -3.72
CA LEU A 342 -12.63 15.45 -2.95
C LEU A 342 -13.45 14.17 -3.16
N SER A 343 -13.83 13.53 -2.05
CA SER A 343 -14.66 12.32 -2.02
C SER A 343 -15.87 12.55 -1.13
N PRO A 344 -16.94 13.21 -1.62
CA PRO A 344 -18.14 13.42 -0.82
C PRO A 344 -18.78 12.08 -0.42
N PRO A 345 -19.40 11.97 0.77
CA PRO A 345 -20.03 10.72 1.21
C PRO A 345 -21.27 10.39 0.36
N ASN A 346 -21.62 9.10 0.29
CA ASN A 346 -22.73 8.57 -0.53
C ASN A 346 -22.54 8.84 -2.01
N THR A 347 -21.30 8.75 -2.50
CA THR A 347 -20.98 8.92 -3.92
C THR A 347 -20.26 7.70 -4.46
N TYR A 348 -20.17 7.60 -5.78
CA TYR A 348 -19.17 6.77 -6.43
C TYR A 348 -18.36 7.61 -7.41
N SER A 349 -17.10 7.24 -7.58
CA SER A 349 -16.16 7.92 -8.45
C SER A 349 -15.61 6.97 -9.50
N ASN A 350 -15.56 7.43 -10.75
CA ASN A 350 -14.80 6.80 -11.84
C ASN A 350 -13.47 7.54 -11.98
N TRP A 351 -12.36 6.83 -11.78
CA TRP A 351 -11.00 7.35 -11.84
C TRP A 351 -10.30 6.91 -13.13
N GLN A 352 -9.72 7.86 -13.85
CA GLN A 352 -8.97 7.64 -15.09
C GLN A 352 -7.51 8.06 -14.91
N PHE A 353 -6.58 7.25 -15.43
CA PHE A 353 -5.15 7.43 -15.29
C PHE A 353 -4.47 7.58 -16.66
N GLY A 354 -3.41 8.41 -16.73
CA GLY A 354 -2.63 8.65 -17.96
C GLY A 354 -1.58 7.59 -18.30
N GLY A 355 -1.66 6.42 -17.67
CA GLY A 355 -0.65 5.37 -17.72
C GLY A 355 0.06 5.18 -16.37
N CYS A 356 0.32 3.93 -16.01
CA CYS A 356 0.78 3.57 -14.65
C CYS A 356 2.29 3.65 -14.44
N VAL A 357 3.02 4.24 -15.39
CA VAL A 357 4.48 4.25 -15.31
C VAL A 357 4.94 5.17 -14.18
N ASN A 358 4.23 6.26 -13.87
CA ASN A 358 4.73 7.27 -12.92
C ASN A 358 3.67 8.04 -12.09
N THR A 359 2.37 7.84 -12.26
CA THR A 359 1.35 8.62 -11.53
C THR A 359 0.49 7.71 -10.65
N LYS A 360 0.53 7.95 -9.33
CA LYS A 360 -0.39 7.32 -8.35
C LYS A 360 -1.72 8.06 -8.27
N SER A 361 -1.77 9.30 -8.76
CA SER A 361 -2.93 10.17 -8.70
C SER A 361 -3.75 10.05 -9.99
N PRO A 362 -5.08 9.92 -9.93
CA PRO A 362 -5.91 9.90 -11.13
C PRO A 362 -5.82 11.25 -11.86
N LEU A 363 -5.73 11.21 -13.19
CA LEU A 363 -5.71 12.41 -14.03
C LEU A 363 -7.07 13.09 -14.08
N LEU A 364 -8.13 12.28 -14.15
CA LEU A 364 -9.51 12.72 -14.24
C LEU A 364 -10.35 11.82 -13.33
N THR A 365 -11.15 12.43 -12.47
CA THR A 365 -12.19 11.72 -11.73
C THR A 365 -13.54 12.32 -12.03
N THR A 366 -14.54 11.47 -12.16
CA THR A 366 -15.94 11.89 -12.23
C THR A 366 -16.71 11.20 -11.13
N THR A 367 -17.35 11.99 -10.27
CA THR A 367 -18.01 11.54 -9.06
C THR A 367 -19.48 11.89 -9.12
N TYR A 368 -20.33 10.95 -8.74
CA TYR A 368 -21.78 11.07 -8.82
C TYR A 368 -22.44 10.64 -7.51
N PRO A 369 -23.57 11.26 -7.13
CA PRO A 369 -24.33 10.83 -5.95
C PRO A 369 -24.92 9.44 -6.19
N THR A 370 -24.94 8.65 -5.12
CA THR A 370 -25.58 7.32 -5.09
C THR A 370 -26.97 7.42 -4.48
N ASN A 371 -27.83 6.45 -4.76
CA ASN A 371 -29.20 6.35 -4.26
C ASN A 371 -30.05 7.59 -4.55
N THR A 372 -29.65 8.40 -5.53
CA THR A 372 -30.38 9.58 -5.99
C THR A 372 -30.45 9.56 -7.50
N CYS A 373 -31.63 9.88 -8.04
CA CYS A 373 -31.83 10.09 -9.47
C CYS A 373 -31.40 11.52 -9.82
N PHE A 374 -30.45 11.67 -10.74
CA PHE A 374 -30.01 13.00 -11.19
C PHE A 374 -29.97 13.09 -12.71
N VAL A 375 -30.21 14.29 -13.23
CA VAL A 375 -30.10 14.61 -14.66
C VAL A 375 -28.85 15.47 -14.84
N PHE A 376 -27.94 15.04 -15.71
CA PHE A 376 -26.72 15.81 -15.92
C PHE A 376 -27.03 17.07 -16.74
N PRO A 377 -26.64 18.29 -16.30
CA PRO A 377 -27.05 19.53 -16.97
C PRO A 377 -26.67 19.62 -18.44
N THR A 378 -25.52 19.03 -18.82
CA THR A 378 -25.03 19.01 -20.21
C THR A 378 -25.65 17.89 -21.06
N LEU A 379 -26.26 16.89 -20.40
CA LEU A 379 -26.89 15.73 -21.04
C LEU A 379 -28.36 15.67 -20.62
N GLN A 380 -29.11 16.77 -20.84
CA GLN A 380 -30.55 16.89 -20.48
C GLN A 380 -31.45 15.76 -21.00
N GLN A 381 -30.92 14.88 -21.85
CA GLN A 381 -31.57 13.71 -22.42
C GLN A 381 -31.48 12.44 -21.56
N TYR A 382 -30.73 12.44 -20.44
CA TYR A 382 -30.54 11.25 -19.62
C TYR A 382 -30.61 11.53 -18.12
N ALA A 383 -31.34 10.69 -17.39
CA ALA A 383 -31.26 10.59 -15.94
C ALA A 383 -30.41 9.36 -15.57
N ILE A 384 -29.61 9.49 -14.52
CA ILE A 384 -28.75 8.43 -14.01
C ILE A 384 -29.17 8.15 -12.56
N TYR A 385 -29.29 6.87 -12.23
CA TYR A 385 -29.43 6.39 -10.86
C TYR A 385 -28.36 5.34 -10.61
N ALA A 386 -27.52 5.56 -9.61
CA ALA A 386 -26.45 4.64 -9.26
C ALA A 386 -26.59 4.14 -7.82
N THR A 387 -26.23 2.89 -7.60
CA THR A 387 -26.06 2.30 -6.28
C THR A 387 -24.65 1.76 -6.14
N CYS A 388 -24.11 1.83 -4.93
CA CYS A 388 -22.75 1.42 -4.60
C CYS A 388 -22.78 0.49 -3.40
N ASN A 389 -22.06 -0.61 -3.46
CA ASN A 389 -21.72 -1.43 -2.31
C ASN A 389 -20.20 -1.70 -2.30
N SER A 390 -19.69 -2.46 -1.33
CA SER A 390 -18.24 -2.67 -1.20
C SER A 390 -17.57 -3.42 -2.37
N THR A 391 -18.33 -3.96 -3.32
CA THR A 391 -17.78 -4.79 -4.43
C THR A 391 -18.27 -4.39 -5.82
N THR A 392 -19.35 -3.62 -5.93
CA THR A 392 -19.99 -3.31 -7.21
C THR A 392 -20.65 -1.93 -7.21
N VAL A 393 -20.53 -1.25 -8.35
CA VAL A 393 -21.35 -0.11 -8.74
C VAL A 393 -22.40 -0.62 -9.72
N ALA A 394 -23.68 -0.35 -9.47
CA ALA A 394 -24.75 -0.59 -10.43
C ALA A 394 -25.34 0.75 -10.89
N GLU A 395 -25.18 1.07 -12.16
CA GLU A 395 -25.65 2.30 -12.80
C GLU A 395 -26.85 1.99 -13.70
N SER A 396 -27.94 2.74 -13.54
CA SER A 396 -29.14 2.68 -14.35
C SER A 396 -29.29 3.99 -15.12
N VAL A 397 -29.30 3.92 -16.44
CA VAL A 397 -29.47 5.10 -17.32
C VAL A 397 -30.87 5.10 -17.92
N TYR A 398 -31.56 6.23 -17.80
CA TYR A 398 -32.91 6.46 -18.30
C TYR A 398 -32.88 7.57 -19.36
N SER A 399 -33.33 7.30 -20.58
CA SER A 399 -33.44 8.33 -21.62
C SER A 399 -34.74 9.12 -21.45
N THR A 400 -34.67 10.45 -21.48
CA THR A 400 -35.82 11.35 -21.27
C THR A 400 -36.66 11.57 -22.56
N GLY A 401 -36.52 10.71 -23.57
CA GLY A 401 -36.96 10.99 -24.95
C GLY A 401 -37.93 10.03 -25.65
N GLN A 402 -38.59 9.07 -24.98
CA GLN A 402 -39.59 8.21 -25.63
C GLN A 402 -41.00 8.28 -25.01
N SER A 403 -41.52 9.50 -24.82
CA SER A 403 -42.97 9.69 -24.65
C SER A 403 -43.67 9.73 -26.01
N SER A 404 -43.73 8.60 -26.73
CA SER A 404 -44.77 8.30 -27.74
C SER A 404 -44.57 6.92 -28.36
N GLY A 405 -44.94 5.87 -27.64
CA GLY A 405 -45.01 4.51 -28.17
C GLY A 405 -46.03 3.69 -27.40
N THR A 406 -47.29 3.76 -27.81
CA THR A 406 -48.33 2.82 -27.38
C THR A 406 -47.88 1.39 -27.70
N GLY A 407 -47.64 0.55 -26.69
CA GLY A 407 -47.45 -0.88 -26.92
C GLY A 407 -46.75 -1.60 -25.78
N GLN A 408 -47.53 -2.13 -24.84
CA GLN A 408 -47.11 -3.20 -23.95
C GLN A 408 -46.47 -4.35 -24.75
N SER A 409 -45.24 -4.73 -24.42
CA SER A 409 -44.82 -6.12 -24.51
C SER A 409 -43.84 -6.43 -23.39
N SER A 410 -44.30 -7.20 -22.41
CA SER A 410 -43.49 -7.82 -21.37
C SER A 410 -42.63 -8.90 -22.02
N GLY A 411 -41.38 -8.56 -22.34
CA GLY A 411 -40.36 -9.50 -22.81
C GLY A 411 -39.22 -9.58 -21.80
N THR A 412 -39.22 -10.60 -20.95
CA THR A 412 -38.06 -10.99 -20.15
C THR A 412 -37.00 -11.56 -21.09
N GLY A 413 -36.11 -10.70 -21.61
CA GLY A 413 -34.95 -11.08 -22.40
C GLY A 413 -33.67 -10.62 -21.71
N GLN A 414 -33.00 -11.54 -21.01
CA GLN A 414 -31.59 -11.33 -20.61
C GLN A 414 -30.73 -11.27 -21.87
N SER A 415 -30.31 -10.06 -22.26
CA SER A 415 -29.29 -9.85 -23.27
C SER A 415 -27.94 -9.77 -22.57
N SER A 416 -27.23 -10.89 -22.49
CA SER A 416 -25.81 -10.94 -22.16
C SER A 416 -24.99 -10.58 -23.41
N GLY A 417 -24.90 -9.29 -23.71
CA GLY A 417 -24.00 -8.76 -24.74
C GLY A 417 -22.70 -8.29 -24.09
N SER A 418 -21.60 -9.00 -24.32
CA SER A 418 -20.26 -8.59 -23.90
C SER A 418 -19.83 -7.34 -24.66
N PHE A 419 -19.91 -6.16 -24.05
CA PHE A 419 -19.30 -4.95 -24.56
C PHE A 419 -17.88 -4.82 -23.96
N SER A 420 -16.87 -5.23 -24.71
CA SER A 420 -15.48 -4.79 -24.49
C SER A 420 -15.30 -3.46 -25.23
N GLY A 421 -15.72 -2.36 -24.61
CA GLY A 421 -15.50 -1.01 -25.12
C GLY A 421 -14.59 -0.23 -24.19
N SER A 422 -13.41 0.16 -24.65
CA SER A 422 -12.58 1.16 -23.99
C SER A 422 -13.40 2.44 -23.82
N SER A 423 -13.62 2.86 -22.57
CA SER A 423 -14.45 4.01 -22.17
C SER A 423 -13.81 5.38 -22.47
N SER A 424 -12.82 5.45 -23.36
CA SER A 424 -12.00 6.65 -23.58
C SER A 424 -12.58 7.67 -24.57
N ASN A 425 -13.81 7.50 -25.06
CA ASN A 425 -14.45 8.50 -25.92
C ASN A 425 -15.58 9.20 -25.17
N PHE A 426 -15.24 10.34 -24.56
CA PHE A 426 -16.20 11.37 -24.20
C PHE A 426 -17.04 11.71 -25.46
N PHE A 427 -18.37 11.62 -25.35
CA PHE A 427 -19.30 11.86 -26.43
C PHE A 427 -19.11 13.27 -27.03
N ARG A 428 -18.74 13.37 -28.31
CA ARG A 428 -18.93 14.60 -29.11
C ARG A 428 -20.42 14.71 -29.45
N ILE A 429 -21.15 15.59 -28.77
CA ILE A 429 -22.55 15.89 -29.09
C ILE A 429 -22.59 17.19 -29.90
N SER A 430 -23.18 17.12 -31.10
CA SER A 430 -23.58 18.32 -31.84
C SER A 430 -24.86 18.89 -31.23
N GLU A 431 -24.82 20.16 -30.82
CA GLU A 431 -26.00 20.88 -30.33
C GLU A 431 -27.11 20.90 -31.40
N ASN A 432 -28.30 20.44 -31.05
CA ASN A 432 -29.52 20.98 -31.65
C ASN A 432 -30.71 20.85 -30.68
N GLN A 433 -31.18 22.03 -30.25
CA GLN A 433 -32.47 22.44 -29.67
C GLN A 433 -33.28 21.47 -28.79
N ILE A 434 -33.47 21.86 -27.52
CA ILE A 434 -34.56 21.38 -26.66
C ILE A 434 -35.30 22.59 -26.09
N SER A 435 -36.63 22.59 -26.24
CA SER A 435 -37.57 23.60 -25.75
C SER A 435 -37.87 23.41 -24.26
N SER A 436 -37.91 24.52 -23.51
CA SER A 436 -38.16 24.59 -22.08
C SER A 436 -39.66 24.52 -21.75
N ASP A 437 -40.16 23.38 -21.28
CA ASP A 437 -41.42 23.29 -20.53
C ASP A 437 -41.16 22.74 -19.11
N SER A 438 -41.61 23.48 -18.10
CA SER A 438 -41.19 23.39 -16.70
C SER A 438 -42.15 22.54 -15.85
N SER A 439 -42.12 21.22 -16.01
CA SER A 439 -42.65 20.30 -15.00
C SER A 439 -41.62 19.19 -14.79
N THR A 440 -41.00 19.13 -13.61
CA THR A 440 -40.04 18.09 -13.20
C THR A 440 -40.72 16.71 -13.24
N PRO A 441 -40.48 15.88 -14.26
CA PRO A 441 -40.96 14.50 -14.30
C PRO A 441 -40.16 13.65 -13.30
N SER A 442 -40.80 12.69 -12.64
CA SER A 442 -40.10 11.65 -11.86
C SER A 442 -39.44 10.64 -12.81
N TYR A 443 -38.33 11.05 -13.44
CA TYR A 443 -37.68 10.29 -14.52
C TYR A 443 -37.28 8.86 -14.14
N CYS A 444 -36.99 8.59 -12.85
CA CYS A 444 -36.60 7.27 -12.36
C CYS A 444 -37.76 6.36 -11.93
N GLU A 445 -39.02 6.76 -12.14
CA GLU A 445 -40.19 5.92 -11.86
C GLU A 445 -40.69 5.13 -13.09
N GLY A 446 -40.08 5.33 -14.27
CA GLY A 446 -40.44 4.67 -15.52
C GLY A 446 -39.72 3.34 -15.75
N GLU A 447 -40.47 2.31 -16.14
CA GLU A 447 -39.95 0.95 -16.34
C GLU A 447 -38.94 0.87 -17.51
N SER A 448 -37.80 0.24 -17.25
CA SER A 448 -36.67 -0.12 -18.13
C SER A 448 -35.55 0.91 -18.34
N GLY A 449 -34.78 1.17 -17.28
CA GLY A 449 -33.41 1.69 -17.41
C GLY A 449 -32.43 0.59 -17.88
N LEU A 450 -31.40 0.97 -18.65
CA LEU A 450 -30.29 0.06 -18.94
C LEU A 450 -29.41 -0.03 -17.69
N VAL A 451 -29.31 -1.23 -17.10
CA VAL A 451 -28.48 -1.47 -15.92
C VAL A 451 -27.10 -1.97 -16.37
N GLN A 452 -26.05 -1.27 -15.95
CA GLN A 452 -24.66 -1.69 -16.09
C GLN A 452 -24.05 -1.90 -14.71
N THR A 453 -23.24 -2.95 -14.55
CA THR A 453 -22.56 -3.26 -13.29
C THR A 453 -21.05 -3.23 -13.49
N PHE A 454 -20.36 -2.49 -12.63
CA PHE A 454 -18.90 -2.38 -12.64
C PHE A 454 -18.33 -2.91 -11.32
N PRO A 455 -17.22 -3.66 -11.34
CA PRO A 455 -16.54 -4.06 -10.11
C PRO A 455 -15.92 -2.83 -9.44
N VAL A 456 -16.04 -2.75 -8.12
CA VAL A 456 -15.35 -1.76 -7.29
C VAL A 456 -13.94 -2.25 -7.06
N ALA A 457 -12.95 -1.39 -7.27
CA ALA A 457 -11.57 -1.78 -7.00
C ALA A 457 -11.33 -1.85 -5.49
N THR A 458 -10.71 -2.94 -5.05
CA THR A 458 -10.24 -3.11 -3.67
C THR A 458 -8.87 -2.47 -3.43
N SER A 459 -8.23 -1.96 -4.49
CA SER A 459 -7.00 -1.19 -4.45
C SER A 459 -7.14 0.09 -5.28
N THR A 460 -6.54 1.18 -4.80
CA THR A 460 -6.41 2.45 -5.51
C THR A 460 -5.21 2.47 -6.47
N ASP A 461 -4.51 1.35 -6.62
CA ASP A 461 -3.34 1.25 -7.50
C ASP A 461 -3.76 1.37 -8.97
N CYS A 462 -2.96 2.13 -9.73
CA CYS A 462 -3.20 2.36 -11.15
C CYS A 462 -3.22 1.04 -11.94
N VAL A 463 -4.24 0.88 -12.79
CA VAL A 463 -4.30 -0.18 -13.81
C VAL A 463 -4.30 0.49 -15.20
N PRO A 464 -3.33 0.21 -16.09
CA PRO A 464 -3.14 0.98 -17.32
C PRO A 464 -4.40 0.95 -18.21
N GLU A 465 -4.78 2.12 -18.75
CA GLU A 465 -5.89 2.25 -19.71
C GLU A 465 -7.26 1.76 -19.21
N THR A 466 -7.44 1.63 -17.89
CA THR A 466 -8.71 1.24 -17.30
C THR A 466 -9.26 2.31 -16.36
N SER A 467 -10.58 2.44 -16.39
CA SER A 467 -11.35 3.18 -15.39
C SER A 467 -11.44 2.36 -14.10
N ILE A 468 -11.15 2.97 -12.97
CA ILE A 468 -11.34 2.39 -11.63
C ILE A 468 -12.59 2.99 -11.00
N PHE A 469 -13.47 2.15 -10.45
CA PHE A 469 -14.66 2.59 -9.74
C PHE A 469 -14.46 2.48 -8.22
N VAL A 470 -14.75 3.56 -7.50
CA VAL A 470 -14.58 3.68 -6.04
C VAL A 470 -15.90 4.13 -5.41
N CYS A 471 -16.34 3.47 -4.34
CA CYS A 471 -17.50 3.87 -3.54
C CYS A 471 -17.04 4.69 -2.32
N ASN A 472 -17.71 5.79 -2.01
CA ASN A 472 -17.42 6.67 -0.86
C ASN A 472 -18.59 6.81 0.10
#